data_AF-A0A072PJ70-F1
#
_entry.id   AF-A0A072PJ70-F1
#
_cell.length_a   1.000
_cell.length_b   1.000
_cell.length_c   1.000
_cell.angle_alpha   90.00
_cell.angle_beta   90.00
_cell.angle_gamma   90.00
#
_symmetry.space_group_name_H-M   'P 1'
#
loop_
_entity.id
_entity.type
_entity.pdbx_description
1 polymer ?
#
loop_
_entity_poly.entity_id
_entity_poly.type
_entity_poly.pdbx_seq_one_letter_code
_entity_poly.pdbx_strand_id
1 'polypeptide(L)'
;MVVRKEFRAASRLAQGPPFEPVQNTQPDQAFDEILLCHARLYVFADRFDNPELLDITLYKLRRTLAAFKLFDERVPDLFALIRYSYLNTREGDRLRALLIEFAVCMVPELIDHAGWHSFTIEEASFRDELLNKLREVVGVARECVW
;
A
#
# COMPACT_ATOMS: atom_id res chain seq x y z
N MET A 1 -9.75 7.63 10.06
CA MET A 1 -9.95 6.44 10.93
C MET A 1 -10.95 5.41 10.36
N VAL A 2 -12.03 5.82 9.67
CA VAL A 2 -13.01 4.89 9.03
C VAL A 2 -12.39 4.11 7.87
N VAL A 3 -11.76 4.80 6.91
CA VAL A 3 -11.13 4.17 5.72
C VAL A 3 -10.09 3.09 6.09
N ARG A 4 -9.30 3.32 7.14
CA ARG A 4 -8.32 2.34 7.65
C ARG A 4 -8.99 1.07 8.21
N LYS A 5 -10.15 1.19 8.86
CA LYS A 5 -10.92 0.04 9.35
C LYS A 5 -11.51 -0.74 8.18
N GLU A 6 -12.02 -0.05 7.16
CA GLU A 6 -12.58 -0.66 5.95
C GLU A 6 -11.51 -1.41 5.15
N PHE A 7 -10.33 -0.83 4.94
CA PHE A 7 -9.20 -1.51 4.30
C PHE A 7 -8.87 -2.82 5.03
N ARG A 8 -8.81 -2.79 6.36
CA ARG A 8 -8.56 -3.98 7.19
C ARG A 8 -9.69 -5.00 7.09
N ALA A 9 -10.95 -4.58 7.10
CA ALA A 9 -12.10 -5.47 6.97
C ALA A 9 -12.10 -6.14 5.58
N ALA A 10 -11.96 -5.36 4.51
CA ALA A 10 -11.85 -5.87 3.14
C ALA A 10 -10.68 -6.83 2.98
N SER A 11 -9.54 -6.57 3.64
CA SER A 11 -8.38 -7.47 3.61
C SER A 11 -8.62 -8.81 4.31
N ARG A 12 -9.50 -8.85 5.34
CA ARG A 12 -9.91 -10.11 5.99
C ARG A 12 -10.89 -10.92 5.15
N LEU A 13 -11.73 -10.22 4.37
CA LEU A 13 -12.74 -10.83 3.50
C LEU A 13 -12.17 -11.24 2.13
N ALA A 14 -10.96 -10.79 1.80
CA ALA A 14 -10.29 -11.17 0.56
C ALA A 14 -10.11 -12.70 0.48
N GLN A 15 -10.48 -13.28 -0.65
CA GLN A 15 -10.32 -14.71 -0.90
C GLN A 15 -8.87 -15.04 -1.24
N GLY A 16 -8.39 -16.19 -0.76
CA GLY A 16 -7.02 -16.65 -1.00
C GLY A 16 -6.68 -17.87 -0.13
N PRO A 17 -5.52 -18.50 -0.35
CA PRO A 17 -5.06 -19.58 0.50
C PRO A 17 -4.87 -19.11 1.95
N PRO A 18 -4.99 -19.99 2.95
CA PRO A 18 -4.66 -19.67 4.33
C PRO A 18 -3.28 -19.02 4.42
N PHE A 19 -3.24 -17.83 4.98
CA PHE A 19 -2.03 -17.03 5.18
C PHE A 19 -2.19 -16.33 6.53
N GLU A 20 -1.11 -16.12 7.27
CA GLU A 20 -1.17 -15.23 8.43
C GLU A 20 0.00 -14.26 8.30
N PRO A 21 -0.27 -12.96 8.11
CA PRO A 21 0.79 -11.99 7.93
C PRO A 21 1.56 -11.81 9.25
N VAL A 22 2.87 -11.66 9.13
CA VAL A 22 3.68 -11.17 10.25
C VAL A 22 3.23 -9.74 10.57
N GLN A 23 3.14 -9.42 11.85
CA GLN A 23 2.82 -8.06 12.31
C GLN A 23 4.05 -7.49 13.03
N ASN A 24 4.40 -6.25 12.72
CA ASN A 24 5.36 -5.51 13.52
C ASN A 24 4.71 -4.96 14.79
N THR A 25 5.39 -5.14 15.91
CA THR A 25 4.95 -4.74 17.26
C THR A 25 5.74 -3.56 17.80
N GLN A 26 6.97 -3.37 17.33
CA GLN A 26 7.90 -2.33 17.78
C GLN A 26 8.39 -1.49 16.61
N PRO A 27 8.82 -0.23 16.85
CA PRO A 27 9.28 0.69 15.80
C PRO A 27 10.62 0.31 15.15
N ASP A 28 11.45 -0.48 15.84
CA ASP A 28 12.79 -0.92 15.41
C ASP A 28 12.77 -2.17 14.52
N GLN A 29 11.63 -2.85 14.42
CA GLN A 29 11.46 -4.04 13.60
C GLN A 29 11.39 -3.66 12.12
N ALA A 30 12.53 -3.77 11.43
CA ALA A 30 12.60 -3.60 9.98
C ALA A 30 11.58 -4.50 9.27
N PHE A 31 10.78 -3.90 8.39
CA PHE A 31 9.67 -4.57 7.70
C PHE A 31 9.73 -4.40 6.18
N ASP A 32 10.74 -3.68 5.69
CA ASP A 32 11.05 -3.41 4.30
C ASP A 32 11.24 -4.69 3.47
N GLU A 33 12.04 -5.65 3.95
CA GLU A 33 12.30 -6.88 3.20
C GLU A 33 11.04 -7.71 2.96
N ILE A 34 10.14 -7.79 3.96
CA ILE A 34 8.89 -8.54 3.84
C ILE A 34 7.99 -7.89 2.79
N LEU A 35 7.83 -6.56 2.85
CA LEU A 35 7.02 -5.81 1.90
C LEU A 35 7.59 -5.89 0.48
N LEU A 36 8.90 -5.66 0.33
CA LEU A 36 9.59 -5.71 -0.95
C LEU A 36 9.62 -7.12 -1.54
N CYS A 37 9.68 -8.17 -0.72
CA CYS A 37 9.61 -9.55 -1.20
C CYS A 37 8.30 -9.81 -1.95
N HIS A 38 7.16 -9.36 -1.40
CA HIS A 38 5.87 -9.52 -2.07
C HIS A 38 5.81 -8.74 -3.38
N ALA A 39 6.28 -7.49 -3.41
CA ALA A 39 6.28 -6.67 -4.62
C ALA A 39 7.22 -7.24 -5.70
N ARG A 40 8.42 -7.73 -5.31
CA ARG A 40 9.35 -8.39 -6.23
C ARG A 40 8.76 -9.65 -6.82
N LEU A 41 8.05 -10.45 -6.02
CA LEU A 41 7.40 -11.68 -6.49
C LEU A 41 6.20 -11.37 -7.40
N TYR A 42 5.47 -10.28 -7.13
CA TYR A 42 4.43 -9.77 -8.04
C TYR A 42 5.02 -9.37 -9.40
N VAL A 43 6.06 -8.54 -9.41
CA VAL A 43 6.74 -8.10 -10.65
C VAL A 43 7.34 -9.28 -11.41
N PHE A 44 7.89 -10.25 -10.68
CA PHE A 44 8.34 -11.50 -11.27
C PHE A 44 7.18 -12.25 -11.94
N ALA A 45 6.06 -12.43 -11.25
CA ALA A 45 4.90 -13.11 -11.78
C ALA A 45 4.31 -12.42 -13.03
N ASP A 46 4.30 -11.09 -13.06
CA ASP A 46 3.89 -10.29 -14.22
C ASP A 46 4.80 -10.56 -15.43
N ARG A 47 6.12 -10.56 -15.22
CA ARG A 47 7.11 -10.80 -16.27
C ARG A 47 7.00 -12.18 -16.93
N PHE A 48 6.52 -13.18 -16.19
CA PHE A 48 6.39 -14.56 -16.65
C PHE A 48 4.93 -14.96 -16.96
N ASP A 49 4.02 -13.98 -17.07
CA ASP A 49 2.60 -14.19 -17.35
C ASP A 49 1.96 -15.26 -16.45
N ASN A 50 2.27 -15.22 -15.15
CA ASN A 50 1.71 -16.13 -14.16
C ASN A 50 0.61 -15.43 -13.33
N PRO A 51 -0.65 -15.43 -13.80
CA PRO A 51 -1.75 -14.73 -13.15
C PRO A 51 -2.07 -15.28 -11.75
N GLU A 52 -1.91 -16.59 -11.53
CA GLU A 52 -2.16 -17.20 -10.22
C GLU A 52 -1.17 -16.70 -9.17
N LEU A 53 0.11 -16.59 -9.54
CA LEU A 53 1.14 -16.05 -8.66
C LEU A 53 0.96 -14.54 -8.44
N LEU A 54 0.53 -13.79 -9.46
CA LEU A 54 0.14 -12.39 -9.31
C LEU A 54 -0.98 -12.22 -8.27
N ASP A 55 -2.04 -13.01 -8.38
CA ASP A 55 -3.18 -12.93 -7.46
C ASP A 55 -2.78 -13.30 -6.03
N ILE A 56 -2.02 -14.38 -5.85
CA ILE A 56 -1.57 -14.81 -4.53
C ILE A 56 -0.60 -13.81 -3.90
N THR A 57 0.32 -13.22 -4.68
CA THR A 57 1.27 -12.22 -4.17
C THR A 57 0.56 -10.94 -3.75
N LEU A 58 -0.37 -10.45 -4.57
CA LEU A 58 -1.16 -9.26 -4.27
C LEU A 58 -2.07 -9.48 -3.06
N TYR A 59 -2.70 -10.66 -2.96
CA TYR A 59 -3.50 -11.07 -1.79
C TYR A 59 -2.66 -11.04 -0.51
N LYS A 60 -1.49 -11.69 -0.53
CA LYS A 60 -0.61 -11.75 0.64
C LYS A 60 -0.09 -10.36 1.01
N LEU A 61 0.30 -9.54 0.04
CA LEU A 61 0.72 -8.16 0.30
C LEU A 61 -0.38 -7.34 0.95
N ARG A 62 -1.61 -7.40 0.44
CA ARG A 62 -2.76 -6.69 1.02
C ARG A 62 -2.95 -7.07 2.48
N ARG A 63 -2.86 -8.37 2.80
CA ARG A 63 -2.96 -8.85 4.18
C ARG A 63 -1.80 -8.40 5.06
N THR A 64 -0.59 -8.44 4.54
CA THR A 64 0.61 -7.92 5.21
C THR A 64 0.45 -6.43 5.53
N LEU A 65 0.01 -5.61 4.58
CA LEU A 65 -0.27 -4.19 4.78
C LEU A 65 -1.40 -3.94 5.81
N ALA A 66 -2.44 -4.78 5.81
CA ALA A 66 -3.53 -4.64 6.78
C ALA A 66 -3.09 -4.90 8.22
N ALA A 67 -2.15 -5.82 8.43
CA ALA A 67 -1.53 -6.12 9.71
C ALA A 67 -0.42 -5.13 10.09
N PHE A 68 0.24 -4.53 9.10
CA PHE A 68 1.33 -3.59 9.29
C PHE A 68 0.90 -2.35 10.11
N LYS A 69 1.70 -2.04 11.13
CA LYS A 69 1.61 -0.82 11.91
C LYS A 69 2.67 0.16 11.43
N LEU A 70 2.24 1.24 10.80
CA LEU A 70 3.14 2.30 10.37
C LEU A 70 3.56 3.13 11.60
N PHE A 71 4.74 2.83 12.14
CA PHE A 71 5.47 3.74 13.00
C PHE A 71 6.23 4.75 12.14
N ASP A 72 6.59 5.90 12.70
CA ASP A 72 7.33 6.94 11.98
C ASP A 72 8.63 6.37 11.39
N GLU A 73 9.34 5.57 12.18
CA GLU A 73 10.58 4.88 11.80
C GLU A 73 10.40 3.86 10.65
N ARG A 74 9.16 3.42 10.40
CA ARG A 74 8.80 2.45 9.35
C ARG A 74 8.20 3.09 8.10
N VAL A 75 8.01 4.41 8.09
CA VAL A 75 7.61 5.15 6.86
C VAL A 75 8.59 4.95 5.71
N PRO A 76 9.93 4.92 5.93
CA PRO A 76 10.88 4.62 4.87
C PRO A 76 10.65 3.25 4.19
N ASP A 77 10.21 2.24 4.94
CA ASP A 77 9.91 0.90 4.41
C ASP A 77 8.76 0.96 3.38
N LEU A 78 7.73 1.77 3.66
CA LEU A 78 6.62 2.00 2.74
C LEU A 78 7.06 2.83 1.52
N PHE A 79 7.91 3.83 1.70
CA PHE A 79 8.46 4.62 0.59
C PHE A 79 9.26 3.74 -0.37
N ALA A 80 10.10 2.84 0.16
CA ALA A 80 10.84 1.88 -0.65
C ALA A 80 9.91 0.95 -1.44
N LEU A 81 8.83 0.46 -0.81
CA LEU A 81 7.81 -0.36 -1.47
C LEU A 81 7.13 0.39 -2.63
N ILE A 82 6.73 1.64 -2.41
CA ILE A 82 6.08 2.48 -3.43
C ILE A 82 7.05 2.73 -4.57
N ARG A 83 8.26 3.21 -4.29
CA ARG A 83 9.29 3.48 -5.31
C ARG A 83 9.59 2.25 -6.16
N TYR A 84 9.78 1.10 -5.52
CA TYR A 84 10.00 -0.15 -6.24
C TYR A 84 8.81 -0.48 -7.17
N SER A 85 7.59 -0.37 -6.65
CA SER A 85 6.38 -0.69 -7.39
C SER A 85 6.18 0.24 -8.58
N TYR A 86 6.33 1.56 -8.40
CA TYR A 86 6.18 2.54 -9.49
C TYR A 86 7.28 2.41 -10.54
N LEU A 87 8.50 2.05 -10.16
CA LEU A 87 9.58 1.80 -11.12
C LEU A 87 9.33 0.55 -11.99
N ASN A 88 8.65 -0.48 -11.47
CA ASN A 88 8.56 -1.80 -12.10
C ASN A 88 7.15 -2.15 -12.63
N THR A 89 6.19 -1.25 -12.54
CA THR A 89 4.83 -1.45 -13.04
C THR A 89 4.40 -0.26 -13.89
N ARG A 90 3.32 -0.43 -14.66
CA ARG A 90 2.72 0.63 -15.48
C ARG A 90 1.58 1.35 -14.76
N GLU A 91 1.15 2.47 -15.31
CA GLU A 91 -0.07 3.16 -14.85
C GLU A 91 -1.29 2.21 -14.93
N GLY A 92 -2.16 2.28 -13.92
CA GLY A 92 -3.33 1.41 -13.80
C GLY A 92 -3.04 0.00 -13.26
N ASP A 93 -1.80 -0.31 -12.87
CA ASP A 93 -1.44 -1.60 -12.31
C ASP A 93 -2.10 -1.86 -10.93
N ARG A 94 -2.48 -3.13 -10.69
CA ARG A 94 -3.18 -3.55 -9.47
C ARG A 94 -2.32 -3.40 -8.21
N LEU A 95 -1.00 -3.54 -8.30
CA LEU A 95 -0.07 -3.29 -7.21
C LEU A 95 -0.08 -1.81 -6.83
N ARG A 96 -0.01 -0.90 -7.80
CA ARG A 96 -0.11 0.55 -7.54
C ARG A 96 -1.44 0.91 -6.90
N ALA A 97 -2.54 0.38 -7.43
CA ALA A 97 -3.88 0.60 -6.88
C ALA A 97 -3.97 0.18 -5.40
N LEU A 98 -3.43 -1.00 -5.05
CA LEU A 98 -3.37 -1.47 -3.66
C LEU A 98 -2.57 -0.52 -2.77
N LEU A 99 -1.42 -0.02 -3.24
CA LEU A 99 -0.59 0.91 -2.47
C LEU A 99 -1.25 2.27 -2.29
N ILE A 100 -1.98 2.76 -3.29
CA ILE A 100 -2.77 3.99 -3.19
C ILE A 100 -3.90 3.82 -2.16
N GLU A 101 -4.64 2.71 -2.21
CA GLU A 101 -5.68 2.41 -1.21
C GLU A 101 -5.11 2.39 0.22
N PHE A 102 -3.95 1.78 0.40
CA PHE A 102 -3.28 1.74 1.69
C PHE A 102 -2.76 3.13 2.11
N ALA A 103 -2.11 3.87 1.22
CA ALA A 103 -1.56 5.19 1.51
C ALA A 103 -2.64 6.18 1.93
N VAL A 104 -3.82 6.17 1.27
CA VAL A 104 -4.97 6.98 1.68
C VAL A 104 -5.37 6.73 3.14
N CYS A 105 -5.28 5.49 3.62
CA CYS A 105 -5.60 5.13 4.99
C CYS A 105 -4.60 5.70 6.02
N MET A 106 -3.40 6.03 5.57
CA MET A 106 -2.23 6.37 6.37
C MET A 106 -1.77 7.82 6.15
N VAL A 107 -2.51 8.63 5.40
CA VAL A 107 -2.14 10.01 5.08
C VAL A 107 -1.75 10.82 6.32
N PRO A 108 -2.49 10.78 7.45
CA PRO A 108 -2.09 11.54 8.63
C PRO A 108 -0.68 11.18 9.12
N GLU A 109 -0.37 9.88 9.20
CA GLU A 109 0.97 9.42 9.58
C GLU A 109 2.03 9.75 8.52
N LEU A 110 1.67 9.76 7.24
CA LEU A 110 2.59 10.06 6.16
C LEU A 110 2.95 11.53 6.07
N ILE A 111 1.98 12.44 6.19
CA ILE A 111 2.24 13.88 6.07
C ILE A 111 3.06 14.44 7.24
N ASP A 112 3.01 13.79 8.40
CA ASP A 112 3.75 14.20 9.59
C ASP A 112 5.22 13.76 9.54
N HIS A 113 5.56 12.76 8.71
CA HIS A 113 6.93 12.24 8.60
C HIS A 113 7.85 13.21 7.84
N ALA A 114 9.05 13.45 8.38
CA ALA A 114 10.00 14.45 7.87
C ALA A 114 10.40 14.24 6.38
N GLY A 115 10.44 13.00 5.91
CA GLY A 115 10.78 12.64 4.53
C GLY A 115 9.63 12.77 3.52
N TRP A 116 8.42 13.13 3.94
CA TRP A 116 7.24 13.15 3.07
C TRP A 116 7.38 14.12 1.91
N HIS A 117 7.85 15.35 2.19
CA HIS A 117 7.92 16.39 1.18
C HIS A 117 8.90 16.03 0.06
N SER A 118 10.11 15.56 0.40
CA SER A 118 11.10 15.11 -0.60
C SER A 118 10.57 13.92 -1.39
N PHE A 119 9.95 12.95 -0.71
CA PHE A 119 9.40 11.76 -1.37
C PHE A 119 8.32 12.10 -2.41
N THR A 120 7.38 12.99 -2.09
CA THR A 120 6.32 13.39 -3.03
C THR A 120 6.80 14.25 -4.21
N ILE A 121 7.97 14.87 -4.10
CA ILE A 121 8.62 15.54 -5.22
C ILE A 121 9.27 14.51 -6.14
N GLU A 122 10.00 13.54 -5.58
CA GLU A 122 10.67 12.47 -6.33
C GLU A 122 9.67 11.54 -7.03
N GLU A 123 8.62 11.13 -6.32
CA GLU A 123 7.61 10.18 -6.80
C GLU A 123 6.34 10.91 -7.26
N ALA A 124 6.49 11.77 -8.28
CA ALA A 124 5.40 12.62 -8.77
C ALA A 124 4.16 11.83 -9.23
N SER A 125 4.33 10.70 -9.91
CA SER A 125 3.21 9.85 -10.35
C SER A 125 2.41 9.31 -9.18
N PHE A 126 3.08 8.83 -8.13
CA PHE A 126 2.41 8.38 -6.90
C PHE A 126 1.68 9.54 -6.22
N ARG A 127 2.33 10.71 -6.09
CA ARG A 127 1.72 11.90 -5.50
C ARG A 127 0.42 12.26 -6.23
N ASP A 128 0.45 12.30 -7.55
CA ASP A 128 -0.69 12.75 -8.35
C ASP A 128 -1.85 11.74 -8.27
N GLU A 129 -1.56 10.43 -8.34
CA GLU A 129 -2.54 9.36 -8.12
C GLU A 129 -3.15 9.42 -6.72
N LEU A 130 -2.34 9.65 -5.68
CA LEU A 130 -2.80 9.77 -4.30
C LEU A 130 -3.71 11.00 -4.11
N LEU A 131 -3.34 12.15 -4.67
CA LEU A 131 -4.15 13.36 -4.62
C LEU A 131 -5.49 13.19 -5.32
N ASN A 132 -5.50 12.54 -6.49
CA ASN A 132 -6.73 12.21 -7.18
C ASN A 132 -7.61 11.29 -6.33
N LYS A 133 -7.02 10.27 -5.71
CA LYS A 133 -7.78 9.36 -4.84
C LYS A 133 -8.34 10.06 -3.60
N LEU A 134 -7.59 10.97 -2.99
CA LEU A 134 -8.07 11.75 -1.85
C LEU A 134 -9.24 12.66 -2.23
N ARG A 135 -9.21 13.28 -3.42
CA ARG A 135 -10.34 14.08 -3.94
C ARG A 135 -11.59 13.24 -4.10
N GLU A 136 -11.48 12.03 -4.64
CA GLU A 136 -12.60 11.09 -4.76
C GLU A 136 -13.20 10.77 -3.38
N VAL A 137 -12.35 10.38 -2.42
CA VAL A 137 -12.80 9.98 -1.07
C VAL A 137 -13.48 11.15 -0.34
N VAL A 138 -12.91 12.36 -0.43
CA VAL A 138 -13.50 13.56 0.18
C VAL A 138 -14.78 13.98 -0.55
N GLY A 139 -14.85 13.82 -1.87
CA GLY A 139 -16.05 14.09 -2.67
C GLY A 139 -17.22 13.18 -2.25
N VAL A 140 -16.99 11.87 -2.19
CA VAL A 140 -17.99 10.89 -1.76
C VAL A 140 -18.48 11.17 -0.34
N ALA A 141 -17.57 11.50 0.59
CA ALA A 141 -17.94 11.84 1.95
C ALA A 141 -18.83 13.10 2.06
N ARG A 142 -18.76 14.02 1.09
CA ARG A 142 -19.63 15.21 1.04
C ARG A 142 -21.00 14.90 0.45
N GLU A 143 -21.12 13.92 -0.43
CA GLU A 143 -22.38 13.51 -1.06
C GLU A 143 -23.23 12.63 -0.13
N CYS A 144 -22.62 11.82 0.75
CA CYS A 144 -23.34 10.97 1.69
C CYS A 144 -23.92 11.69 2.94
N VAL A 145 -23.76 13.02 3.06
CA VAL A 145 -24.19 13.82 4.22
C VAL A 145 -25.44 14.66 3.92
N TRP A 146 -26.18 14.35 2.86
CA TRP A 146 -27.46 14.98 2.51
C TRP A 146 -28.59 13.97 2.44
#